data_AF-A0A964WY05-F1
#
_entry.id   AF-A0A964WY05-F1
#
_cell.length_a   1.000
_cell.length_b   1.000
_cell.length_c   1.000
_cell.angle_alpha   90.00
_cell.angle_beta   90.00
_cell.angle_gamma   90.00
#
_symmetry.space_group_name_H-M   'P 1'
#
loop_
_entity.id
_entity.type
_entity.pdbx_description
1 polymer ?
#
loop_
_entity_poly.entity_id
_entity_poly.type
_entity_poly.pdbx_seq_one_letter_code
_entity_poly.pdbx_strand_id
1 'polypeptide(L)'
;MSYRVPEPKIFACTQSVVLGKKIAASYGADLGKVQFSRYSDGEFQPSFEESIRGARIFIIGSTHPGPENLMEMLLMLDAAKRASARHITAVMPYFGWARQDRKDKPRVPIAAKLVAKMLETAGATRIITMDLHADQIQGFFEKPVDHLFASTLFLPYLKKLNLDNLCVASPDMGGSKRAYAYSKALECDVVICYKQRAKANVISHMELIGDVKDKNVVLVDDMVDTAGTLTKAADLMMERGAQSVRAITTHGLLSGNAYEKIEKSTLKELIITDSIPVEHNKDKVKVLSCADLFADVMHRVHHNTSISSKFLM
;
A
#
# COMPACT_ATOMS: atom_id res chain seq x y z
N MET A 1 39.15 16.55 8.15
CA MET A 1 37.82 16.44 8.79
C MET A 1 37.19 15.14 8.33
N SER A 2 36.81 14.24 9.24
CA SER A 2 36.06 13.04 8.89
C SER A 2 34.70 13.45 8.32
N TYR A 3 34.37 12.99 7.11
CA TYR A 3 33.06 13.21 6.50
C TYR A 3 31.98 12.59 7.41
N ARG A 4 31.21 13.41 8.13
CA ARG A 4 30.02 12.95 8.86
C ARG A 4 28.86 12.88 7.88
N VAL A 5 28.18 11.73 7.84
CA VAL A 5 26.92 11.60 7.10
C VAL A 5 25.92 12.53 7.77
N PRO A 6 25.34 13.52 7.06
CA PRO A 6 24.31 14.37 7.65
C PRO A 6 23.11 13.52 8.04
N GLU A 7 22.52 13.80 9.21
CA GLU A 7 21.27 13.20 9.63
C GLU A 7 20.20 13.32 8.54
N PRO A 8 19.37 12.29 8.32
CA PRO A 8 18.35 12.35 7.31
C PRO A 8 17.22 13.27 7.74
N LYS A 9 16.59 13.93 6.77
CA LYS A 9 15.40 14.74 7.00
C LYS A 9 14.17 14.06 6.41
N ILE A 10 13.07 14.10 7.15
CA ILE A 10 11.82 13.43 6.78
C ILE A 10 10.77 14.50 6.52
N PHE A 11 10.13 14.45 5.37
CA PHE A 11 9.07 15.36 4.96
C PHE A 11 7.86 14.56 4.48
N ALA A 12 6.70 15.19 4.40
CA ALA A 12 5.50 14.54 3.88
C ALA A 12 4.73 15.47 2.93
N CYS A 13 4.10 14.87 1.91
CA CYS A 13 3.06 15.54 1.13
C CYS A 13 1.81 15.73 1.99
N THR A 14 0.93 16.66 1.62
CA THR A 14 -0.18 17.12 2.48
C THR A 14 -1.10 15.98 2.91
N GLN A 15 -1.44 15.09 1.97
CA GLN A 15 -2.30 13.93 2.17
C GLN A 15 -1.67 12.83 3.03
N SER A 16 -0.37 12.90 3.33
CA SER A 16 0.36 11.88 4.09
C SER A 16 0.96 12.41 5.39
N VAL A 17 0.64 13.64 5.81
CA VAL A 17 1.20 14.25 7.04
C VAL A 17 0.92 13.39 8.29
N VAL A 18 -0.27 12.82 8.42
CA VAL A 18 -0.63 11.99 9.59
C VAL A 18 0.28 10.76 9.70
N LEU A 19 0.42 10.00 8.61
CA LEU A 19 1.31 8.85 8.56
C LEU A 19 2.79 9.28 8.64
N GLY A 20 3.16 10.37 7.98
CA GLY A 20 4.50 10.93 7.99
C GLY A 20 4.97 11.29 9.40
N LYS A 21 4.10 11.88 10.23
CA LYS A 21 4.39 12.14 11.65
C LYS A 21 4.63 10.86 12.43
N LYS A 22 3.81 9.81 12.22
CA LYS A 22 4.00 8.51 12.88
C LYS A 22 5.31 7.85 12.47
N ILE A 23 5.64 7.87 11.17
CA ILE A 23 6.91 7.33 10.65
C ILE A 23 8.10 8.11 11.22
N ALA A 24 8.05 9.44 11.22
CA ALA A 24 9.12 10.27 11.77
C ALA A 24 9.32 10.00 13.27
N ALA A 25 8.24 9.94 14.06
CA ALA A 25 8.30 9.60 15.47
C ALA A 25 8.91 8.21 15.72
N SER A 26 8.50 7.20 14.95
CA SER A 26 9.06 5.84 15.03
C SER A 26 10.54 5.78 14.59
N TYR A 27 10.94 6.62 13.64
CA TYR A 27 12.33 6.80 13.22
C TYR A 27 13.19 7.44 14.32
N GLY A 28 12.58 8.24 15.22
CA GLY A 28 13.29 9.06 16.20
C GLY A 28 13.68 10.45 15.68
N ALA A 29 12.92 10.99 14.72
CA ALA A 29 13.14 12.33 14.17
C ALA A 29 11.83 13.13 14.10
N ASP A 30 11.95 14.46 14.01
CA ASP A 30 10.80 15.33 13.74
C ASP A 30 10.47 15.36 12.25
N LEU A 31 9.18 15.55 11.94
CA LEU A 31 8.75 15.81 10.57
C LEU A 31 9.15 17.25 10.19
N GLY A 32 10.00 17.37 9.18
CA GLY A 32 10.45 18.65 8.65
C GLY A 32 9.30 19.50 8.11
N LYS A 33 9.50 20.82 8.13
CA LYS A 33 8.45 21.78 7.80
C LYS A 33 8.40 22.04 6.29
N VAL A 34 7.22 21.87 5.71
CA VAL A 34 6.91 22.20 4.32
C VAL A 34 5.73 23.17 4.30
N GLN A 35 5.86 24.25 3.54
CA GLN A 35 4.75 25.15 3.25
C GLN A 35 4.20 24.83 1.85
N PHE A 36 2.88 24.66 1.74
CA PHE A 36 2.18 24.50 0.46
C PHE A 36 1.38 25.77 0.17
N SER A 37 1.89 26.60 -0.73
CA SER A 37 1.16 27.78 -1.23
C SER A 37 0.22 27.34 -2.33
N ARG A 38 -1.09 27.62 -2.21
CA ARG A 38 -2.09 27.34 -3.24
C ARG A 38 -2.57 28.64 -3.87
N TYR A 39 -2.56 28.70 -5.20
CA TYR A 39 -3.03 29.83 -5.99
C TYR A 39 -4.52 29.67 -6.35
N SER A 40 -5.17 30.77 -6.75
CA SER A 40 -6.61 30.78 -7.03
C SER A 40 -7.03 29.94 -8.25
N ASP A 41 -6.09 29.63 -9.14
CA ASP A 41 -6.28 28.79 -10.33
C ASP A 41 -6.11 27.29 -10.06
N GLY A 42 -5.76 26.91 -8.82
CA GLY A 42 -5.55 25.54 -8.40
C GLY A 42 -4.09 25.06 -8.47
N GLU A 43 -3.17 25.87 -8.99
CA GLU A 43 -1.74 25.56 -8.89
C GLU A 43 -1.26 25.61 -7.44
N PHE A 44 -0.19 24.88 -7.15
CA PHE A 44 0.41 24.88 -5.82
C PHE A 44 1.93 24.74 -5.87
N GLN A 45 2.58 25.31 -4.86
CA GLN A 45 4.03 25.33 -4.74
C GLN A 45 4.44 24.85 -3.34
N PRO A 46 5.08 23.67 -3.21
CA PRO A 46 5.74 23.27 -1.98
C PRO A 46 7.08 24.01 -1.80
N SER A 47 7.37 24.40 -0.55
CA SER A 47 8.63 24.99 -0.12
C SER A 47 9.14 24.29 1.13
N PHE A 48 10.42 23.91 1.16
CA PHE A 48 11.10 23.42 2.36
C PHE A 48 11.50 24.61 3.23
N GLU A 49 11.02 24.65 4.46
CA GLU A 49 11.24 25.76 5.38
C GLU A 49 12.54 25.62 6.19
N GLU A 50 13.45 24.76 5.71
CA GLU A 50 14.74 24.49 6.30
C GLU A 50 15.75 24.02 5.23
N SER A 51 17.05 24.24 5.48
CA SER A 51 18.08 23.81 4.53
C SER A 51 18.16 22.28 4.44
N ILE A 52 18.10 21.76 3.22
CA ILE A 52 18.24 20.32 2.90
C ILE A 52 19.51 20.02 2.08
N ARG A 53 20.40 21.01 1.93
CA ARG A 53 21.62 20.92 1.11
C ARG A 53 22.52 19.77 1.59
N GLY A 54 22.86 18.88 0.66
CA GLY A 54 23.77 17.74 0.92
C GLY A 54 23.17 16.63 1.78
N ALA A 55 21.92 16.77 2.25
CA ALA A 55 21.28 15.80 3.12
C ALA A 55 20.69 14.61 2.34
N ARG A 56 20.46 13.51 3.06
CA ARG A 56 19.50 12.48 2.63
C ARG A 56 18.12 12.93 3.07
N ILE A 57 17.16 12.90 2.15
CA ILE A 57 15.78 13.23 2.44
C ILE A 57 14.86 12.06 2.09
N PHE A 58 13.85 11.88 2.94
CA PHE A 58 12.74 10.97 2.73
C PHE A 58 11.47 11.81 2.58
N ILE A 59 10.78 11.68 1.45
CA ILE A 59 9.54 12.39 1.17
C ILE A 59 8.41 11.36 1.18
N ILE A 60 7.53 11.44 2.16
CA ILE A 60 6.44 10.50 2.40
C ILE A 60 5.17 11.00 1.71
N GLY A 61 4.66 10.24 0.74
CA GLY A 61 3.44 10.61 0.03
C GLY A 61 2.83 9.45 -0.73
N SER A 62 1.67 8.98 -0.26
CA SER A 62 0.85 8.02 -1.00
C SER A 62 0.12 8.70 -2.16
N THR A 63 0.13 8.09 -3.33
CA THR A 63 -0.51 8.62 -4.55
C THR A 63 -1.86 8.00 -4.81
N HIS A 64 -2.67 7.90 -3.75
CA HIS A 64 -4.08 7.46 -3.84
C HIS A 64 -4.89 8.40 -4.75
N PRO A 65 -6.02 7.93 -5.32
CA PRO A 65 -6.67 8.58 -6.46
C PRO A 65 -6.82 10.10 -6.32
N GLY A 66 -6.45 10.79 -7.40
CA GLY A 66 -6.31 12.24 -7.48
C GLY A 66 -4.98 12.61 -8.14
N PRO A 67 -4.96 13.32 -9.30
CA PRO A 67 -3.71 13.71 -9.95
C PRO A 67 -2.87 14.66 -9.07
N GLU A 68 -3.51 15.45 -8.20
CA GLU A 68 -2.86 16.37 -7.27
C GLU A 68 -1.86 15.66 -6.35
N ASN A 69 -2.21 14.51 -5.79
CA ASN A 69 -1.33 13.75 -4.88
C ASN A 69 0.00 13.35 -5.57
N LEU A 70 -0.08 12.97 -6.85
CA LEU A 70 1.11 12.69 -7.64
C LEU A 70 1.89 13.98 -7.93
N MET A 71 1.19 15.06 -8.29
CA MET A 71 1.84 16.34 -8.58
C MET A 71 2.54 16.94 -7.34
N GLU A 72 1.96 16.82 -6.13
CA GLU A 72 2.63 17.18 -4.87
C GLU A 72 3.93 16.39 -4.68
N MET A 73 3.91 15.07 -4.88
CA MET A 73 5.12 14.25 -4.82
C MET A 73 6.16 14.72 -5.84
N LEU A 74 5.77 14.96 -7.10
CA LEU A 74 6.69 15.39 -8.16
C LEU A 74 7.32 16.75 -7.86
N LEU A 75 6.54 17.74 -7.40
CA LEU A 75 7.04 19.06 -7.05
C LEU A 75 7.93 19.03 -5.81
N MET A 76 7.61 18.22 -4.81
CA MET A 76 8.47 18.00 -3.64
C MET A 76 9.83 17.41 -4.02
N LEU A 77 9.85 16.41 -4.93
CA LEU A 77 11.07 15.81 -5.44
C LEU A 77 11.92 16.81 -6.25
N ASP A 78 11.29 17.60 -7.13
CA ASP A 78 11.99 18.61 -7.95
C ASP A 78 12.53 19.76 -7.08
N ALA A 79 11.74 20.27 -6.14
CA ALA A 79 12.17 21.29 -5.18
C ALA A 79 13.38 20.83 -4.38
N ALA A 80 13.39 19.56 -3.93
CA ALA A 80 14.52 19.00 -3.21
C ALA A 80 15.79 18.88 -4.05
N LYS A 81 15.64 18.46 -5.31
CA LYS A 81 16.74 18.38 -6.27
C LYS A 81 17.36 19.75 -6.50
N ARG A 82 16.54 20.79 -6.70
CA ARG A 82 17.00 22.18 -6.89
C ARG A 82 17.62 22.77 -5.62
N ALA A 83 17.12 22.38 -4.45
CA ALA A 83 17.70 22.72 -3.16
C ALA A 83 18.99 21.93 -2.82
N SER A 84 19.53 21.17 -3.77
CA SER A 84 20.81 20.45 -3.66
C SER A 84 20.82 19.33 -2.60
N ALA A 85 19.70 18.64 -2.39
CA ALA A 85 19.69 17.41 -1.60
C ALA A 85 20.57 16.33 -2.27
N ARG A 86 21.31 15.56 -1.47
CA ARG A 86 22.25 14.53 -1.99
C ARG A 86 21.53 13.25 -2.39
N HIS A 87 20.60 12.80 -1.56
CA HIS A 87 19.82 11.59 -1.79
C HIS A 87 18.34 11.90 -1.57
N ILE A 88 17.52 11.67 -2.58
CA ILE A 88 16.09 11.96 -2.56
C ILE A 88 15.34 10.64 -2.65
N THR A 89 14.67 10.24 -1.57
CA THR A 89 13.94 8.98 -1.51
C THR A 89 12.43 9.26 -1.54
N ALA A 90 11.75 8.77 -2.57
CA ALA A 90 10.29 8.80 -2.62
C ALA A 90 9.75 7.64 -1.78
N VAL A 91 9.18 7.96 -0.62
CA VAL A 91 8.53 6.99 0.26
C VAL A 91 7.04 7.01 -0.05
N MET A 92 6.56 5.97 -0.73
CA MET A 92 5.21 5.88 -1.27
C MET A 92 4.48 4.68 -0.65
N PRO A 93 3.87 4.82 0.54
CA PRO A 93 3.16 3.72 1.19
C PRO A 93 2.08 3.07 0.32
N TYR A 94 1.44 3.85 -0.55
CA TYR A 94 0.65 3.36 -1.67
C TYR A 94 1.12 3.96 -2.98
N PHE A 95 1.45 3.10 -3.95
CA PHE A 95 1.80 3.49 -5.32
C PHE A 95 0.55 3.49 -6.20
N GLY A 96 -0.02 4.67 -6.45
CA GLY A 96 -1.13 4.86 -7.37
C GLY A 96 -0.78 4.48 -8.81
N TRP A 97 -1.82 4.27 -9.63
CA TRP A 97 -1.71 3.86 -11.04
C TRP A 97 -1.11 2.45 -11.27
N ALA A 98 -0.76 1.72 -10.20
CA ALA A 98 -0.19 0.37 -10.25
C ALA A 98 -1.04 -0.65 -11.03
N ARG A 99 -2.37 -0.48 -11.04
CA ARG A 99 -3.30 -1.35 -11.79
C ARG A 99 -3.16 -1.24 -13.32
N GLN A 100 -2.47 -0.21 -13.82
CA GLN A 100 -2.19 -0.01 -15.25
C GLN A 100 -0.72 -0.38 -15.53
N ASP A 101 -0.39 -1.64 -15.28
CA ASP A 101 0.95 -2.24 -15.39
C ASP A 101 1.23 -2.86 -16.76
N ARG A 102 0.22 -3.02 -17.61
CA ARG A 102 0.35 -3.60 -18.95
C ARG A 102 -0.65 -3.01 -19.93
N LYS A 103 -0.41 -3.24 -21.23
CA LYS A 103 -1.41 -3.00 -22.27
C LYS A 103 -2.35 -4.21 -22.34
N ASP A 104 -3.49 -4.11 -21.67
CA ASP A 104 -4.56 -5.13 -21.71
C ASP A 104 -5.39 -5.07 -23.01
N LYS A 105 -5.39 -3.91 -23.68
CA LYS A 105 -6.02 -3.71 -24.99
C LYS A 105 -5.22 -2.75 -25.88
N PRO A 106 -5.49 -2.68 -27.19
CA PRO A 106 -4.82 -1.72 -28.07
C PRO A 106 -5.03 -0.26 -27.65
N ARG A 107 -4.00 0.58 -27.83
CA ARG A 107 -4.04 2.05 -27.64
C ARG A 107 -4.35 2.54 -26.21
N VAL A 108 -3.87 1.82 -25.19
CA VAL A 108 -3.89 2.28 -23.78
C VAL A 108 -2.48 2.59 -23.27
N PRO A 109 -2.36 3.47 -22.26
CA PRO A 109 -1.08 3.71 -21.59
C PRO A 109 -0.70 2.56 -20.66
N ILE A 110 0.59 2.52 -20.29
CA ILE A 110 1.07 1.79 -19.11
C ILE A 110 1.37 2.86 -18.05
N ALA A 111 0.33 3.30 -17.33
CA ALA A 111 0.46 4.47 -16.44
C ALA A 111 1.47 4.23 -15.31
N ALA A 112 1.59 2.99 -14.79
CA ALA A 112 2.60 2.67 -13.78
C ALA A 112 4.04 2.95 -14.29
N LYS A 113 4.37 2.60 -15.54
CA LYS A 113 5.68 2.89 -16.15
C LYS A 113 5.87 4.38 -16.38
N LEU A 114 4.82 5.09 -16.80
CA LEU A 114 4.86 6.54 -16.98
C LEU A 114 5.13 7.25 -15.64
N VAL A 115 4.40 6.90 -14.58
CA VAL A 115 4.58 7.44 -13.23
C VAL A 115 5.99 7.15 -12.70
N ALA A 116 6.50 5.94 -12.90
CA ALA A 116 7.89 5.60 -12.55
C ALA A 116 8.89 6.57 -13.21
N LYS A 117 8.74 6.83 -14.52
CA LYS A 117 9.60 7.77 -15.25
C LYS A 117 9.44 9.22 -14.81
N MET A 118 8.23 9.65 -14.42
CA MET A 118 8.02 10.98 -13.87
C MET A 118 8.76 11.17 -12.54
N LEU A 119 8.65 10.20 -11.60
CA LEU A 119 9.33 10.26 -10.30
C LEU A 119 10.86 10.33 -10.47
N GLU A 120 11.42 9.53 -11.38
CA GLU A 120 12.85 9.56 -11.72
C GLU A 120 13.27 10.92 -12.29
N THR A 121 12.47 11.46 -13.21
CA THR A 121 12.74 12.74 -13.86
C THR A 121 12.69 13.90 -12.87
N ALA A 122 11.69 13.90 -11.98
CA ALA A 122 11.53 14.89 -10.92
C ALA A 122 12.72 14.90 -9.94
N GLY A 123 13.36 13.75 -9.72
CA GLY A 123 14.62 13.68 -8.96
C GLY A 123 14.72 12.55 -7.95
N ALA A 124 13.76 11.62 -7.91
CA ALA A 124 13.87 10.47 -7.03
C ALA A 124 15.12 9.66 -7.36
N THR A 125 15.93 9.39 -6.33
CA THR A 125 17.15 8.58 -6.39
C THR A 125 16.92 7.15 -5.91
N ARG A 126 15.82 6.91 -5.21
CA ARG A 126 15.37 5.63 -4.66
C ARG A 126 13.87 5.68 -4.38
N ILE A 127 13.21 4.54 -4.47
CA ILE A 127 11.80 4.39 -4.14
C ILE A 127 11.67 3.42 -2.96
N ILE A 128 10.82 3.74 -2.00
CA ILE A 128 10.41 2.84 -0.92
C ILE A 128 8.89 2.73 -1.00
N THR A 129 8.34 1.54 -1.21
CA THR A 129 6.89 1.35 -1.39
C THR A 129 6.43 0.00 -0.85
N MET A 130 5.13 -0.20 -0.62
CA MET A 130 4.58 -1.40 -0.01
C MET A 130 3.52 -2.03 -0.90
N ASP A 131 3.55 -3.37 -1.01
CA ASP A 131 2.63 -4.23 -1.79
C ASP A 131 2.14 -3.63 -3.12
N LEU A 132 3.08 -3.47 -4.06
CA LEU A 132 2.78 -3.14 -5.45
C LEU A 132 1.74 -4.11 -6.00
N HIS A 133 0.79 -3.59 -6.79
CA HIS A 133 -0.25 -4.42 -7.43
C HIS A 133 0.34 -5.56 -8.27
N ALA A 134 1.49 -5.31 -8.90
CA ALA A 134 2.26 -6.30 -9.62
C ALA A 134 3.75 -6.14 -9.27
N ASP A 135 4.40 -7.22 -8.83
CA ASP A 135 5.82 -7.21 -8.43
C ASP A 135 6.74 -6.73 -9.55
N GLN A 136 6.36 -6.94 -10.81
CA GLN A 136 7.10 -6.53 -12.00
C GLN A 136 7.24 -5.00 -12.12
N ILE A 137 6.41 -4.22 -11.41
CA ILE A 137 6.52 -2.76 -11.38
C ILE A 137 7.89 -2.31 -10.85
N GLN A 138 8.57 -3.12 -10.02
CA GLN A 138 9.95 -2.85 -9.61
C GLN A 138 10.88 -2.68 -10.83
N GLY A 139 10.68 -3.47 -11.89
CA GLY A 139 11.43 -3.37 -13.15
C GLY A 139 11.04 -2.17 -14.03
N PHE A 140 10.06 -1.35 -13.63
CA PHE A 140 9.75 -0.10 -14.31
C PHE A 140 10.68 1.05 -13.90
N PHE A 141 11.37 0.91 -12.77
CA PHE A 141 12.35 1.85 -12.28
C PHE A 141 13.76 1.42 -12.69
N GLU A 142 14.57 2.37 -13.13
CA GLU A 142 16.03 2.26 -13.23
C GLU A 142 16.70 2.59 -11.88
N LYS A 143 15.96 3.21 -10.96
CA LYS A 143 16.40 3.51 -9.59
C LYS A 143 16.08 2.33 -8.65
N PRO A 144 16.87 2.13 -7.58
CA PRO A 144 16.58 1.10 -6.59
C PRO A 144 15.18 1.27 -6.00
N VAL A 145 14.46 0.16 -5.90
CA VAL A 145 13.14 0.07 -5.26
C VAL A 145 13.26 -0.87 -4.08
N ASP A 146 13.00 -0.36 -2.88
CA ASP A 146 12.79 -1.19 -1.69
C ASP A 146 11.30 -1.47 -1.61
N HIS A 147 10.90 -2.71 -1.95
CA HIS A 147 9.51 -3.17 -1.94
C HIS A 147 9.20 -3.89 -0.64
N LEU A 148 8.34 -3.30 0.18
CA LEU A 148 7.92 -3.83 1.48
C LEU A 148 6.66 -4.68 1.34
N PHE A 149 6.51 -5.65 2.24
CA PHE A 149 5.33 -6.51 2.29
C PHE A 149 4.58 -6.31 3.60
N ALA A 150 3.28 -6.00 3.54
CA ALA A 150 2.44 -5.86 4.74
C ALA A 150 2.16 -7.19 5.44
N SER A 151 2.57 -8.33 4.87
CA SER A 151 2.60 -9.62 5.56
C SER A 151 3.40 -9.56 6.86
N THR A 152 4.41 -8.69 6.95
CA THR A 152 5.15 -8.39 8.18
C THR A 152 4.28 -7.82 9.30
N LEU A 153 3.16 -7.16 8.96
CA LEU A 153 2.18 -6.60 9.90
C LEU A 153 1.02 -7.58 10.13
N PHE A 154 0.51 -8.18 9.04
CA PHE A 154 -0.67 -9.03 9.07
C PHE A 154 -0.40 -10.41 9.68
N LEU A 155 0.73 -11.06 9.41
CA LEU A 155 1.01 -12.40 9.95
C LEU A 155 1.06 -12.41 11.49
N PRO A 156 1.79 -11.50 12.17
CA PRO A 156 1.74 -11.44 13.63
C PRO A 156 0.34 -11.13 14.18
N TYR A 157 -0.43 -10.29 13.47
CA TYR A 157 -1.80 -9.97 13.86
C TYR A 157 -2.71 -11.20 13.78
N LEU A 158 -2.70 -11.92 12.65
CA LEU A 158 -3.50 -13.11 12.44
C LEU A 158 -3.13 -14.25 13.41
N LYS A 159 -1.83 -14.45 13.67
CA LYS A 159 -1.37 -15.42 14.67
C LYS A 159 -1.93 -15.10 16.08
N LYS A 160 -1.98 -13.83 16.47
CA LYS A 160 -2.55 -13.41 17.76
C LYS A 160 -4.06 -13.62 17.88
N LEU A 161 -4.78 -13.75 16.76
CA LEU A 161 -6.22 -14.06 16.80
C LEU A 161 -6.50 -15.51 17.23
N ASN A 162 -5.50 -16.40 17.18
CA ASN A 162 -5.61 -17.81 17.57
C ASN A 162 -6.85 -18.50 16.94
N LEU A 163 -7.05 -18.29 15.64
CA LEU A 163 -8.17 -18.88 14.91
C LEU A 163 -7.93 -20.38 14.71
N ASP A 164 -8.86 -21.20 15.19
CA ASP A 164 -8.92 -22.62 14.94
C ASP A 164 -9.44 -22.90 13.52
N ASN A 165 -9.05 -24.05 12.95
CA ASN A 165 -9.42 -24.47 11.60
C ASN A 165 -9.30 -23.35 10.55
N LEU A 166 -8.17 -22.64 10.59
CA LEU A 166 -7.89 -21.49 9.73
C LEU A 166 -7.80 -21.91 8.26
N CYS A 167 -8.34 -21.06 7.39
CA CYS A 167 -8.17 -21.19 5.94
C CYS A 167 -7.93 -19.80 5.33
N VAL A 168 -6.94 -19.71 4.45
CA VAL A 168 -6.67 -18.48 3.70
C VAL A 168 -7.40 -18.55 2.37
N ALA A 169 -7.95 -17.44 1.91
CA ALA A 169 -8.70 -17.37 0.67
C ALA A 169 -8.24 -16.23 -0.23
N SER A 170 -8.27 -16.46 -1.54
CA SER A 170 -8.13 -15.40 -2.54
C SER A 170 -9.50 -14.99 -3.10
N PRO A 171 -9.86 -13.69 -3.12
CA PRO A 171 -11.15 -13.23 -3.64
C PRO A 171 -11.27 -13.36 -5.17
N ASP A 172 -10.14 -13.52 -5.87
CA ASP A 172 -10.08 -13.86 -7.29
C ASP A 172 -8.81 -14.67 -7.64
N MET A 173 -8.62 -15.01 -8.92
CA MET A 173 -7.42 -15.73 -9.37
C MET A 173 -6.13 -14.90 -9.31
N GLY A 174 -6.23 -13.58 -9.42
CA GLY A 174 -5.06 -12.68 -9.44
C GLY A 174 -4.32 -12.67 -8.12
N GLY A 175 -5.05 -12.71 -7.00
CA GLY A 175 -4.51 -12.79 -5.64
C GLY A 175 -3.99 -14.16 -5.20
N SER A 176 -4.11 -15.20 -6.03
CA SER A 176 -3.84 -16.60 -5.64
C SER A 176 -2.43 -16.84 -5.11
N LYS A 177 -1.41 -16.24 -5.73
CA LYS A 177 -0.01 -16.34 -5.26
C LYS A 177 0.17 -15.75 -3.86
N ARG A 178 -0.49 -14.62 -3.60
CA ARG A 178 -0.47 -13.94 -2.30
C ARG A 178 -1.16 -14.81 -1.24
N ALA A 179 -2.37 -15.26 -1.52
CA ALA A 179 -3.11 -16.14 -0.63
C ALA A 179 -2.30 -17.41 -0.28
N TYR A 180 -1.65 -18.02 -1.26
CA TYR A 180 -0.78 -19.19 -1.03
C TYR A 180 0.45 -18.87 -0.15
N ALA A 181 1.08 -17.72 -0.31
CA ALA A 181 2.20 -17.32 0.53
C ALA A 181 1.78 -17.12 2.00
N TYR A 182 0.61 -16.52 2.23
CA TYR A 182 0.02 -16.43 3.57
C TYR A 182 -0.36 -17.79 4.14
N SER A 183 -0.95 -18.68 3.34
CA SER A 183 -1.34 -20.01 3.79
C SER A 183 -0.12 -20.85 4.20
N LYS A 184 0.99 -20.74 3.48
CA LYS A 184 2.26 -21.36 3.89
C LYS A 184 2.78 -20.82 5.22
N ALA A 185 2.78 -19.50 5.40
CA ALA A 185 3.30 -18.87 6.61
C ALA A 185 2.42 -19.09 7.86
N LEU A 186 1.14 -19.41 7.64
CA LEU A 186 0.15 -19.74 8.67
C LEU A 186 -0.10 -21.24 8.78
N GLU A 187 0.58 -22.06 7.96
CA GLU A 187 0.46 -23.52 7.92
C GLU A 187 -1.00 -24.01 7.81
N CYS A 188 -1.76 -23.41 6.87
CA CYS A 188 -3.17 -23.66 6.72
C CYS A 188 -3.60 -23.90 5.25
N ASP A 189 -4.84 -24.35 5.07
CA ASP A 189 -5.43 -24.57 3.75
C ASP A 189 -5.60 -23.25 2.98
N VAL A 190 -5.60 -23.35 1.65
CA VAL A 190 -5.89 -22.23 0.75
C VAL A 190 -7.09 -22.55 -0.15
N VAL A 191 -7.98 -21.58 -0.34
CA VAL A 191 -9.10 -21.65 -1.29
C VAL A 191 -9.10 -20.44 -2.21
N ILE A 192 -9.72 -20.56 -3.38
CA ILE A 192 -9.71 -19.51 -4.41
C ILE A 192 -11.12 -19.30 -4.93
N CYS A 193 -11.57 -18.05 -4.98
CA CYS A 193 -12.76 -17.67 -5.73
C CYS A 193 -12.42 -17.52 -7.22
N TYR A 194 -13.10 -18.27 -8.06
CA TYR A 194 -13.09 -18.09 -9.51
C TYR A 194 -14.25 -17.19 -9.92
N LYS A 195 -13.94 -16.09 -10.62
CA LYS A 195 -14.94 -15.13 -11.10
C LYS A 195 -15.02 -15.19 -12.61
N GLN A 196 -16.15 -15.70 -13.13
CA GLN A 196 -16.43 -15.65 -14.56
C GLN A 196 -17.15 -14.34 -14.89
N ARG A 197 -16.55 -13.51 -15.75
CA ARG A 197 -17.18 -12.27 -16.25
C ARG A 197 -17.94 -12.60 -17.55
N ALA A 198 -19.26 -12.72 -17.49
CA ALA A 198 -20.08 -13.11 -18.64
C ALA A 198 -20.24 -11.99 -19.71
N LYS A 199 -20.07 -10.71 -19.33
CA LYS A 199 -19.93 -9.50 -20.17
C LYS A 199 -19.89 -8.28 -19.24
N ALA A 200 -19.48 -7.11 -19.72
CA ALA A 200 -19.73 -5.86 -18.98
C ALA A 200 -21.25 -5.71 -18.77
N ASN A 201 -21.71 -5.65 -17.52
CA ASN A 201 -23.11 -5.54 -17.07
C ASN A 201 -23.96 -6.83 -16.92
N VAL A 202 -23.38 -8.03 -17.04
CA VAL A 202 -24.08 -9.29 -16.67
C VAL A 202 -23.58 -9.78 -15.31
N ILE A 203 -24.48 -10.34 -14.50
CA ILE A 203 -24.17 -10.93 -13.18
C ILE A 203 -22.95 -11.86 -13.32
N SER A 204 -21.88 -11.53 -12.60
CA SER A 204 -20.68 -12.38 -12.55
C SER A 204 -20.97 -13.60 -11.70
N HIS A 205 -20.85 -14.79 -12.28
CA HIS A 205 -20.83 -16.04 -11.52
C HIS A 205 -19.53 -16.09 -10.71
N MET A 206 -19.63 -16.33 -9.40
CA MET A 206 -18.50 -16.53 -8.52
C MET A 206 -18.59 -17.96 -7.99
N GLU A 207 -17.53 -18.73 -8.20
CA GLU A 207 -17.42 -20.12 -7.78
C GLU A 207 -16.27 -20.24 -6.79
N LEU A 208 -16.46 -21.03 -5.74
CA LEU A 208 -15.43 -21.31 -4.76
C LEU A 208 -14.73 -22.62 -5.11
N ILE A 209 -13.41 -22.58 -5.31
CA ILE A 209 -12.56 -23.75 -5.52
C ILE A 209 -11.92 -24.12 -4.18
N GLY A 210 -12.31 -25.29 -3.66
CA GLY A 210 -11.92 -25.80 -2.35
C GLY A 210 -13.09 -25.84 -1.36
N ASP A 211 -12.80 -26.21 -0.11
CA ASP A 211 -13.80 -26.34 0.95
C ASP A 211 -13.50 -25.41 2.14
N VAL A 212 -14.53 -24.68 2.55
CA VAL A 212 -14.52 -23.71 3.66
C VAL A 212 -15.45 -24.12 4.80
N LYS A 213 -16.12 -25.28 4.69
CA LYS A 213 -17.05 -25.73 5.70
C LYS A 213 -16.36 -25.86 7.06
N ASP A 214 -17.00 -25.30 8.09
CA ASP A 214 -16.53 -25.30 9.47
C ASP A 214 -15.16 -24.63 9.69
N LYS A 215 -14.69 -23.79 8.75
CA LYS A 215 -13.39 -23.09 8.80
C LYS A 215 -13.52 -21.61 9.14
N ASN A 216 -12.51 -21.05 9.79
CA ASN A 216 -12.32 -19.61 9.93
C ASN A 216 -11.53 -19.09 8.72
N VAL A 217 -12.17 -18.29 7.86
CA VAL A 217 -11.58 -17.87 6.59
C VAL A 217 -10.99 -16.46 6.67
N VAL A 218 -9.79 -16.28 6.13
CA VAL A 218 -9.15 -14.98 5.94
C VAL A 218 -8.94 -14.73 4.44
N LEU A 219 -9.73 -13.84 3.87
CA LEU A 219 -9.54 -13.31 2.52
C LEU A 219 -8.30 -12.42 2.47
N VAL A 220 -7.46 -12.59 1.46
CA VAL A 220 -6.21 -11.84 1.30
C VAL A 220 -6.17 -11.16 -0.06
N ASP A 221 -6.00 -9.83 -0.07
CA ASP A 221 -5.83 -9.04 -1.29
C ASP A 221 -4.79 -7.91 -1.11
N ASP A 222 -4.29 -7.29 -2.17
CA ASP A 222 -3.39 -6.12 -2.04
C ASP A 222 -4.18 -4.89 -1.64
N MET A 223 -5.39 -4.74 -2.16
CA MET A 223 -6.18 -3.54 -1.94
C MET A 223 -7.67 -3.79 -2.04
N VAL A 224 -8.43 -2.96 -1.33
CA VAL A 224 -9.89 -2.92 -1.42
C VAL A 224 -10.33 -1.55 -1.93
N ASP A 225 -11.09 -1.55 -3.02
CA ASP A 225 -11.59 -0.33 -3.67
C ASP A 225 -13.08 -0.15 -3.41
N THR A 226 -13.96 -0.71 -4.25
CA THR A 226 -15.41 -0.60 -4.05
C THR A 226 -16.01 -1.67 -3.12
N ALA A 227 -15.15 -2.47 -2.48
CA ALA A 227 -15.44 -3.66 -1.67
C ALA A 227 -16.29 -4.78 -2.31
N GLY A 228 -16.83 -4.59 -3.52
CA GLY A 228 -17.86 -5.49 -4.06
C GLY A 228 -17.40 -6.92 -4.39
N THR A 229 -16.14 -7.13 -4.81
CA THR A 229 -15.62 -8.50 -4.98
C THR A 229 -15.43 -9.16 -3.60
N LEU A 230 -14.88 -8.41 -2.65
CA LEU A 230 -14.52 -8.90 -1.33
C LEU A 230 -15.74 -9.32 -0.51
N THR A 231 -16.78 -8.48 -0.48
CA THR A 231 -18.01 -8.80 0.26
C THR A 231 -18.76 -9.97 -0.35
N LYS A 232 -18.85 -10.06 -1.68
CA LYS A 232 -19.46 -11.21 -2.37
C LYS A 232 -18.72 -12.52 -2.11
N ALA A 233 -17.39 -12.49 -2.07
CA ALA A 233 -16.60 -13.67 -1.72
C ALA A 233 -16.87 -14.11 -0.28
N ALA A 234 -16.98 -13.15 0.65
CA ALA A 234 -17.32 -13.44 2.04
C ALA A 234 -18.72 -14.05 2.18
N ASP A 235 -19.73 -13.46 1.54
CA ASP A 235 -21.10 -13.97 1.57
C ASP A 235 -21.18 -15.40 1.00
N LEU A 236 -20.53 -15.66 -0.14
CA LEU A 236 -20.44 -17.01 -0.73
C LEU A 236 -19.77 -18.01 0.21
N MET A 237 -18.69 -17.64 0.91
CA MET A 237 -18.00 -18.53 1.85
C MET A 237 -18.86 -18.85 3.07
N MET A 238 -19.61 -17.87 3.58
CA MET A 238 -20.57 -18.09 4.67
C MET A 238 -21.72 -18.99 4.22
N GLU A 239 -22.26 -18.81 3.01
CA GLU A 239 -23.27 -19.70 2.41
C GLU A 239 -22.75 -21.15 2.25
N ARG A 240 -21.45 -21.32 2.01
CA ARG A 240 -20.76 -22.62 1.90
C ARG A 240 -20.38 -23.23 3.27
N GLY A 241 -20.78 -22.59 4.38
CA GLY A 241 -20.63 -23.14 5.73
C GLY A 241 -19.35 -22.72 6.46
N ALA A 242 -18.68 -21.63 6.05
CA ALA A 242 -17.61 -21.04 6.85
C ALA A 242 -18.11 -20.58 8.23
N GLN A 243 -17.29 -20.73 9.27
CA GLN A 243 -17.62 -20.27 10.62
C GLN A 243 -17.53 -18.76 10.75
N SER A 244 -16.52 -18.16 10.12
CA SER A 244 -16.39 -16.71 10.01
C SER A 244 -15.54 -16.35 8.80
N VAL A 245 -15.77 -15.16 8.24
CA VAL A 245 -14.92 -14.61 7.19
C VAL A 245 -14.40 -13.25 7.62
N ARG A 246 -13.08 -13.08 7.51
CA ARG A 246 -12.37 -11.80 7.66
C ARG A 246 -11.65 -11.48 6.37
N ALA A 247 -11.22 -10.24 6.21
CA ALA A 247 -10.37 -9.84 5.11
C ALA A 247 -9.16 -9.06 5.60
N ILE A 248 -8.00 -9.31 4.99
CA ILE A 248 -6.83 -8.44 5.08
C ILE A 248 -6.55 -7.84 3.70
N THR A 249 -6.36 -6.52 3.65
CA THR A 249 -5.88 -5.85 2.44
C THR A 249 -4.88 -4.77 2.80
N THR A 250 -3.75 -4.70 2.10
CA THR A 250 -2.74 -3.68 2.41
C THR A 250 -3.31 -2.27 2.27
N HIS A 251 -3.94 -1.97 1.14
CA HIS A 251 -4.41 -0.62 0.83
C HIS A 251 -5.95 -0.52 0.84
N GLY A 252 -6.49 0.28 1.77
CA GLY A 252 -7.92 0.61 1.81
C GLY A 252 -8.23 1.84 0.98
N LEU A 253 -8.50 1.69 -0.32
CA LEU A 253 -9.00 2.80 -1.16
C LEU A 253 -10.45 3.14 -0.79
N LEU A 254 -11.27 2.11 -0.50
CA LEU A 254 -12.62 2.24 0.07
C LEU A 254 -13.51 3.28 -0.65
N SER A 255 -13.50 3.27 -1.99
CA SER A 255 -14.21 4.26 -2.80
C SER A 255 -15.72 3.96 -2.95
N GLY A 256 -16.49 5.00 -3.26
CA GLY A 256 -17.93 4.90 -3.46
C GLY A 256 -18.64 4.38 -2.21
N ASN A 257 -19.49 3.37 -2.36
CA ASN A 257 -20.25 2.77 -1.25
C ASN A 257 -19.52 1.59 -0.58
N ALA A 258 -18.18 1.58 -0.57
CA ALA A 258 -17.40 0.48 0.01
C ALA A 258 -17.75 0.22 1.48
N TYR A 259 -17.80 1.27 2.31
CA TYR A 259 -18.14 1.15 3.72
C TYR A 259 -19.53 0.53 3.94
N GLU A 260 -20.55 1.00 3.21
CA GLU A 260 -21.91 0.45 3.32
C GLU A 260 -21.96 -1.03 2.95
N LYS A 261 -21.22 -1.44 1.92
CA LYS A 261 -21.13 -2.86 1.52
C LYS A 261 -20.48 -3.69 2.61
N ILE A 262 -19.38 -3.22 3.19
CA ILE A 262 -18.67 -3.93 4.26
C ILE A 262 -19.61 -4.09 5.46
N GLU A 263 -20.28 -3.03 5.88
CA GLU A 263 -21.22 -3.07 7.01
C GLU A 263 -22.38 -4.05 6.77
N LYS A 264 -22.99 -4.03 5.58
CA LYS A 264 -24.11 -4.91 5.21
C LYS A 264 -23.69 -6.36 4.92
N SER A 265 -22.41 -6.62 4.71
CA SER A 265 -21.91 -7.96 4.36
C SER A 265 -21.73 -8.85 5.59
N THR A 266 -21.52 -10.14 5.32
CA THR A 266 -21.19 -11.14 6.34
C THR A 266 -19.74 -11.08 6.85
N LEU A 267 -18.90 -10.16 6.35
CA LEU A 267 -17.55 -9.94 6.87
C LEU A 267 -17.61 -9.60 8.36
N LYS A 268 -16.79 -10.29 9.14
CA LYS A 268 -16.61 -10.04 10.58
C LYS A 268 -15.74 -8.81 10.83
N GLU A 269 -14.63 -8.69 10.10
CA GLU A 269 -13.76 -7.52 10.11
C GLU A 269 -12.97 -7.46 8.80
N LEU A 270 -12.70 -6.22 8.36
CA LEU A 270 -11.73 -5.87 7.33
C LEU A 270 -10.53 -5.22 8.03
N ILE A 271 -9.37 -5.84 7.92
CA ILE A 271 -8.11 -5.34 8.48
C ILE A 271 -7.27 -4.74 7.35
N ILE A 272 -6.90 -3.48 7.47
CA ILE A 272 -6.11 -2.73 6.48
C ILE A 272 -4.89 -2.07 7.12
N THR A 273 -4.00 -1.50 6.30
CA THR A 273 -2.95 -0.61 6.79
C THR A 273 -3.35 0.86 6.69
N ASP A 274 -2.64 1.74 7.40
CA ASP A 274 -2.75 3.20 7.24
C ASP A 274 -1.95 3.77 6.05
N SER A 275 -1.58 2.92 5.07
CA SER A 275 -0.90 3.35 3.82
C SER A 275 -1.70 4.35 2.98
N ILE A 276 -3.03 4.34 3.10
CA ILE A 276 -3.93 5.38 2.61
C ILE A 276 -4.68 5.94 3.83
N PRO A 277 -4.86 7.27 3.94
CA PRO A 277 -5.72 7.84 4.97
C PRO A 277 -7.13 7.27 4.88
N VAL A 278 -7.67 6.79 5.99
CA VAL A 278 -9.02 6.23 6.08
C VAL A 278 -9.82 6.94 7.16
N GLU A 279 -11.13 6.98 6.99
CA GLU A 279 -12.02 7.58 7.97
C GLU A 279 -12.08 6.73 9.24
N HIS A 280 -11.80 7.36 10.37
CA HIS A 280 -11.92 6.75 11.70
C HIS A 280 -13.39 6.82 12.16
N ASN A 281 -14.15 5.73 12.04
CA ASN A 281 -15.40 5.42 12.80
C ASN A 281 -16.24 4.32 12.11
N LYS A 282 -15.67 3.14 11.84
CA LYS A 282 -16.46 2.01 11.29
C LYS A 282 -16.14 0.74 12.06
N ASP A 283 -17.18 0.11 12.60
CA ASP A 283 -17.06 -1.01 13.54
C ASP A 283 -16.35 -2.21 12.93
N LYS A 284 -16.52 -2.44 11.61
CA LYS A 284 -15.89 -3.56 10.91
C LYS A 284 -14.52 -3.25 10.30
N VAL A 285 -14.02 -2.01 10.35
CA VAL A 285 -12.75 -1.65 9.70
C VAL A 285 -11.67 -1.43 10.76
N LYS A 286 -10.65 -2.28 10.74
CA LYS A 286 -9.50 -2.19 11.63
C LYS A 286 -8.26 -1.76 10.87
N VAL A 287 -7.51 -0.82 11.43
CA VAL A 287 -6.32 -0.25 10.79
C VAL A 287 -5.08 -0.62 11.59
N LEU A 288 -4.12 -1.27 10.94
CA LEU A 288 -2.77 -1.53 11.46
C LEU A 288 -1.82 -0.46 10.94
N SER A 289 -0.98 0.10 11.82
CA SER A 289 -0.02 1.10 11.35
C SER A 289 1.16 0.44 10.64
N CYS A 290 1.54 0.98 9.49
CA CYS A 290 2.76 0.63 8.78
C CYS A 290 3.96 1.52 9.18
N ALA A 291 3.78 2.44 10.13
CA ALA A 291 4.78 3.44 10.48
C ALA A 291 6.13 2.83 10.89
N ASP A 292 6.11 1.84 11.80
CA ASP A 292 7.33 1.19 12.30
C ASP A 292 8.07 0.43 11.21
N LEU A 293 7.33 -0.17 10.28
CA LEU A 293 7.89 -0.89 9.15
C LEU A 293 8.65 0.08 8.22
N PHE A 294 8.03 1.21 7.86
CA PHE A 294 8.68 2.23 7.04
C PHE A 294 9.88 2.88 7.76
N ALA A 295 9.74 3.19 9.05
CA ALA A 295 10.82 3.79 9.85
C ALA A 295 12.05 2.88 9.93
N ASP A 296 11.88 1.58 10.21
CA ASP A 296 12.97 0.60 10.25
C ASP A 296 13.67 0.49 8.88
N VAL A 297 12.93 0.44 7.78
CA VAL A 297 13.53 0.40 6.43
C VAL A 297 14.26 1.70 6.10
N MET A 298 13.69 2.87 6.41
CA MET A 298 14.36 4.17 6.26
C MET A 298 15.66 4.22 7.07
N HIS A 299 15.67 3.67 8.29
CA HIS A 299 16.84 3.61 9.15
C HIS A 299 17.94 2.76 8.50
N ARG A 300 17.56 1.59 7.96
CA ARG A 300 18.49 0.69 7.26
C ARG A 300 19.06 1.30 5.98
N VAL A 301 18.22 1.99 5.20
CA VAL A 301 18.65 2.71 3.99
C VAL A 301 19.61 3.85 4.31
N HIS A 302 19.40 4.55 5.44
CA HIS A 302 20.33 5.58 5.87
C HIS A 302 21.69 5.00 6.30
N HIS A 303 21.68 3.91 7.06
CA HIS A 303 22.87 3.26 7.61
C HIS A 303 23.53 2.22 6.69
N ASN A 304 23.01 2.03 5.47
CA ASN A 304 23.46 1.04 4.50
C ASN A 304 23.47 -0.41 5.04
N THR A 305 22.51 -0.74 5.90
CA THR A 305 22.36 -2.10 6.45
C THR A 305 21.32 -2.90 5.68
N SER A 306 21.40 -4.24 5.73
CA SER A 306 20.48 -5.11 5.00
C SER A 306 19.01 -4.92 5.39
N ILE A 307 18.14 -4.92 4.39
CA ILE A 307 16.68 -4.87 4.51
C ILE A 307 16.07 -6.29 4.32
N SER A 308 16.80 -7.22 3.68
CA SER A 308 16.27 -8.52 3.25
C SER A 308 15.78 -9.41 4.39
N SER A 309 16.35 -9.27 5.60
CA SER A 309 16.00 -10.09 6.76
C SER A 309 14.60 -9.82 7.32
N LYS A 310 13.88 -8.81 6.81
CA LYS A 310 12.55 -8.41 7.30
C LYS A 310 11.40 -9.06 6.53
N PHE A 311 11.65 -9.56 5.33
CA PHE A 311 10.61 -10.10 4.47
C PHE A 311 10.53 -11.61 4.67
N LEU A 312 9.39 -12.06 5.23
CA LEU A 312 9.09 -13.48 5.46
C LEU A 312 8.54 -14.17 4.20
N MET A 313 8.40 -13.44 3.10
CA MET A 313 7.90 -13.89 1.80
C MET A 313 8.74 -13.25 0.68
#